data_AF-A0A839TJR8-F1
#
_entry.id   AF-A0A839TJR8-F1
#
_cell.length_a   1.000
_cell.length_b   1.000
_cell.length_c   1.000
_cell.angle_alpha   90.00
_cell.angle_beta   90.00
_cell.angle_gamma   90.00
#
_symmetry.space_group_name_H-M   'P 1'
#
loop_
_entity.id
_entity.type
_entity.pdbx_description
1 polymer ?
#
loop_
_entity_poly.entity_id
_entity_poly.type
_entity_poly.pdbx_seq_one_letter_code
_entity_poly.pdbx_strand_id
1 'polypeptide(L)'
;MLVSRLVVLPADQCIDSYLKQLYETCNPGKDTTLFASDGPLLETFEYLERHAHIYETLLTRRGTHAFRGLMMAFIIRGIEEQVQIYGLPQGVNREITVQFVAAAITGLVEWWIVHSMPYPPEEMVKQLVMLLEKHLPAVS
;
A
#
# COMPACT_ATOMS: atom_id res chain seq x y z
N MET A 1 -9.04 18.36 -40.56
CA MET A 1 -9.22 17.21 -39.66
C MET A 1 -7.94 17.10 -38.82
N LEU A 2 -8.02 17.51 -37.55
CA LEU A 2 -6.89 17.48 -36.60
C LEU A 2 -6.84 16.10 -35.95
N VAL A 3 -5.78 15.34 -36.23
CA VAL A 3 -5.50 14.07 -35.55
C VAL A 3 -4.83 14.37 -34.21
N SER A 4 -5.44 13.83 -33.17
CA SER A 4 -5.12 13.88 -31.75
C SER A 4 -3.63 13.77 -31.44
N ARG A 5 -3.09 14.78 -30.75
CA ARG A 5 -1.87 14.64 -29.94
C ARG A 5 -2.28 14.41 -28.49
N LEU A 6 -2.60 13.15 -28.17
CA LEU A 6 -2.44 12.68 -26.79
C LEU A 6 -0.94 12.64 -26.54
N VAL A 7 -0.46 13.54 -25.69
CA VAL A 7 0.88 13.49 -25.11
C VAL A 7 0.96 12.18 -24.33
N VAL A 8 1.52 11.14 -24.94
CA VAL A 8 1.88 9.92 -24.23
C VAL A 8 3.08 10.30 -23.36
N LEU A 9 2.82 10.64 -22.10
CA LEU A 9 3.87 10.70 -21.09
C LEU A 9 4.56 9.32 -21.04
N PRO A 10 5.90 9.26 -20.90
CA PRO A 10 6.60 7.99 -20.74
C PRO A 10 5.96 7.21 -19.58
N ALA A 11 5.60 5.94 -19.80
CA ALA A 11 4.88 5.13 -18.82
C ALA A 11 5.53 5.15 -17.43
N ASP A 12 6.86 5.27 -17.38
CA ASP A 12 7.67 5.33 -16.16
C ASP A 12 7.41 6.61 -15.34
N GLN A 13 7.28 7.76 -16.00
CA GLN A 13 7.06 9.07 -15.34
C GLN A 13 5.63 9.18 -14.77
N CYS A 14 4.71 8.41 -15.34
CA CYS A 14 3.34 8.23 -14.89
C CYS A 14 3.30 7.39 -13.59
N ILE A 15 4.06 6.29 -13.56
CA ILE A 15 4.15 5.38 -12.41
C ILE A 15 4.70 6.11 -11.16
N ASP A 16 5.80 6.84 -11.30
CA ASP A 16 6.41 7.58 -10.19
C ASP A 16 5.45 8.62 -9.59
N SER A 17 4.66 9.29 -10.43
CA SER A 17 3.71 10.32 -10.00
C SER A 17 2.54 9.72 -9.20
N TYR A 18 1.96 8.61 -9.66
CA TYR A 18 0.87 7.95 -8.94
C TYR A 18 1.35 7.29 -7.64
N LEU A 19 2.56 6.75 -7.62
CA LEU A 19 3.18 6.25 -6.39
C LEU A 19 3.43 7.37 -5.37
N LYS A 20 3.91 8.54 -5.82
CA LYS A 20 4.10 9.70 -4.95
C LYS A 20 2.77 10.17 -4.33
N GLN A 21 1.69 10.17 -5.10
CA GLN A 21 0.36 10.52 -4.59
C GLN A 21 -0.17 9.48 -3.60
N LEU A 22 0.04 8.19 -3.87
CA LEU A 22 -0.29 7.13 -2.92
C LEU A 22 0.49 7.31 -1.61
N TYR A 23 1.80 7.57 -1.70
CA TYR A 23 2.67 7.84 -0.55
C TYR A 23 2.18 9.03 0.29
N GLU A 24 1.90 10.16 -0.36
CA GLU A 24 1.44 11.39 0.31
C GLU A 24 0.09 11.18 1.01
N THR A 25 -0.76 10.32 0.46
CA THR A 25 -2.07 9.99 1.05
C THR A 25 -1.94 9.02 2.22
N CYS A 26 -1.02 8.05 2.13
CA CYS A 26 -0.76 7.11 3.22
C CYS A 26 -0.07 7.76 4.42
N ASN A 27 0.59 8.90 4.21
CA ASN A 27 1.39 9.57 5.23
C ASN A 27 1.28 11.10 5.09
N PRO A 28 0.12 11.70 5.44
CA PRO A 28 -0.10 13.13 5.27
C PRO A 28 0.78 14.02 6.17
N GLY A 29 1.58 13.45 7.07
CA GLY A 29 2.56 14.16 7.89
C GLY A 29 3.55 13.21 8.58
N LYS A 30 4.80 13.67 8.81
CA LYS A 30 5.95 12.87 9.30
C LYS A 30 5.76 12.11 10.63
N ASP A 31 4.67 12.34 11.36
CA ASP A 31 4.41 11.77 12.68
C ASP A 31 3.24 10.76 12.67
N THR A 32 2.70 10.43 11.51
CA THR A 32 1.59 9.49 11.38
C THR A 32 2.11 8.08 11.08
N THR A 33 2.24 7.30 12.13
CA THR A 33 2.46 5.86 12.07
C THR A 33 1.32 5.16 11.32
N LEU A 34 1.64 4.46 10.22
CA LEU A 34 0.71 3.76 9.33
C LEU A 34 -0.34 2.86 10.02
N PHE A 35 -0.07 2.41 11.25
CA PHE A 35 -0.95 1.52 12.02
C PHE A 35 -1.34 2.03 13.41
N ALA A 36 -0.95 3.24 13.85
CA ALA A 36 -1.35 3.66 15.21
C ALA A 36 -2.78 4.21 15.31
N SER A 37 -3.46 4.38 14.19
CA SER A 37 -4.90 4.58 14.15
C SER A 37 -5.47 4.07 12.83
N ASP A 38 -6.76 3.71 12.83
CA ASP A 38 -7.45 3.25 11.63
C ASP A 38 -7.57 4.36 10.56
N GLY A 39 -7.41 5.64 10.93
CA GLY A 39 -7.65 6.80 10.08
C GLY A 39 -6.75 6.88 8.83
N PRO A 40 -5.41 6.91 8.96
CA PRO A 40 -4.48 6.99 7.82
C PRO A 40 -4.58 5.78 6.89
N LEU A 41 -4.82 4.59 7.46
CA LEU A 41 -5.03 3.37 6.70
C LEU A 41 -6.36 3.43 5.93
N LEU A 42 -7.43 3.91 6.56
CA LEU A 42 -8.71 4.12 5.89
C LEU A 42 -8.63 5.15 4.77
N GLU A 43 -8.02 6.30 5.02
CA GLU A 43 -7.79 7.34 3.99
C GLU A 43 -7.05 6.78 2.77
N THR A 44 -6.11 5.86 3.00
CA THR A 44 -5.40 5.13 1.94
C THR A 44 -6.33 4.26 1.11
N PHE A 45 -7.12 3.40 1.75
CA PHE A 45 -8.05 2.51 1.05
C PHE A 45 -9.12 3.29 0.29
N GLU A 46 -9.68 4.34 0.89
CA GLU A 46 -10.63 5.22 0.19
C GLU A 46 -9.98 5.95 -1.00
N TYR A 47 -8.72 6.37 -0.87
CA TYR A 47 -8.00 7.00 -1.98
C TYR A 47 -7.76 6.03 -3.14
N LEU A 48 -7.38 4.79 -2.83
CA LEU A 48 -7.25 3.72 -3.82
C LEU A 48 -8.59 3.47 -4.52
N GLU A 49 -9.70 3.45 -3.78
CA GLU A 49 -11.04 3.30 -4.33
C GLU A 49 -11.41 4.43 -5.29
N ARG A 50 -11.22 5.69 -4.87
CA ARG A 50 -11.48 6.88 -5.71
C ARG A 50 -10.70 6.88 -7.03
N HIS A 51 -9.56 6.19 -7.07
CA HIS A 51 -8.65 6.15 -8.23
C HIS A 51 -8.48 4.75 -8.83
N ALA A 52 -9.40 3.83 -8.54
CA ALA A 52 -9.23 2.40 -8.80
C ALA A 52 -8.93 2.06 -10.27
N HIS A 53 -9.55 2.74 -11.22
CA HIS A 53 -9.31 2.51 -12.65
C HIS A 53 -7.83 2.68 -13.05
N ILE A 54 -7.13 3.62 -12.41
CA ILE A 54 -5.70 3.88 -12.65
C ILE A 54 -4.89 2.74 -12.05
N TYR A 55 -5.14 2.42 -10.79
CA TYR A 55 -4.40 1.39 -10.06
C TYR A 55 -4.65 -0.02 -10.63
N GLU A 56 -5.87 -0.34 -11.04
CA GLU A 56 -6.21 -1.56 -11.77
C GLU A 56 -5.42 -1.64 -13.07
N THR A 57 -5.35 -0.54 -13.84
CA THR A 57 -4.55 -0.48 -15.08
C THR A 57 -3.07 -0.69 -14.81
N LEU A 58 -2.51 -0.09 -13.75
CA LEU A 58 -1.11 -0.22 -13.34
C LEU A 58 -0.75 -1.61 -12.82
N LEU A 59 -1.72 -2.34 -12.26
CA LEU A 59 -1.54 -3.69 -11.72
C LEU A 59 -1.83 -4.80 -12.75
N THR A 60 -2.71 -4.57 -13.73
CA THR A 60 -3.15 -5.60 -14.70
C THR A 60 -2.48 -5.51 -16.07
N ARG A 61 -2.02 -4.33 -16.51
CA ARG A 61 -1.29 -4.23 -17.79
C ARG A 61 0.11 -4.84 -17.65
N ARG A 62 0.68 -5.29 -18.78
CA ARG A 62 2.03 -5.90 -18.87
C ARG A 62 3.18 -5.02 -18.34
N GLY A 63 2.89 -3.80 -17.89
CA GLY A 63 3.76 -3.00 -17.05
C GLY A 63 3.06 -2.78 -15.70
N THR A 64 3.63 -3.09 -14.55
CA THR A 64 5.06 -3.36 -14.33
C THR A 64 5.28 -4.10 -13.00
N HIS A 65 6.15 -5.12 -13.02
CA HIS A 65 6.84 -5.58 -11.80
C HIS A 65 7.39 -4.40 -10.97
N ALA A 66 7.70 -3.27 -11.62
CA ALA A 66 8.10 -2.02 -10.98
C ALA A 66 7.02 -1.45 -10.04
N PHE A 67 5.76 -1.27 -10.46
CA PHE A 67 4.73 -0.73 -9.57
C PHE A 67 4.51 -1.61 -8.34
N ARG A 68 4.42 -2.94 -8.53
CA ARG A 68 4.34 -3.90 -7.42
C ARG A 68 5.57 -3.84 -6.50
N GLY A 69 6.77 -3.82 -7.09
CA GLY A 69 8.02 -3.75 -6.33
C GLY A 69 8.17 -2.45 -5.55
N LEU A 70 7.73 -1.32 -6.12
CA LEU A 70 7.75 -0.01 -5.47
C LEU A 70 6.70 0.10 -4.38
N MET A 71 5.49 -0.43 -4.59
CA MET A 71 4.47 -0.57 -3.54
C MET A 71 4.99 -1.40 -2.37
N MET A 72 5.62 -2.54 -2.66
CA MET A 72 6.21 -3.39 -1.62
C MET A 72 7.33 -2.66 -0.87
N ALA A 73 8.22 -1.96 -1.57
CA ALA A 73 9.30 -1.18 -0.94
C ALA A 73 8.73 -0.06 -0.04
N PHE A 74 7.64 0.59 -0.45
CA PHE A 74 6.94 1.57 0.37
C PHE A 74 6.37 0.94 1.65
N ILE A 75 5.67 -0.19 1.52
CA ILE A 75 5.09 -0.91 2.66
C ILE A 75 6.19 -1.40 3.61
N ILE A 76 7.31 -1.92 3.09
CA ILE A 76 8.50 -2.30 3.87
C ILE A 76 8.94 -1.14 4.75
N ARG A 77 9.16 0.03 4.16
CA ARG A 77 9.61 1.21 4.92
C ARG A 77 8.62 1.59 6.01
N GLY A 78 7.32 1.55 5.70
CA GLY A 78 6.26 1.78 6.68
C GLY A 78 6.34 0.83 7.87
N ILE A 79 6.47 -0.48 7.62
CA ILE A 79 6.60 -1.49 8.67
C ILE A 79 7.90 -1.33 9.44
N GLU A 80 9.01 -1.00 8.79
CA GLU A 80 10.30 -0.76 9.46
C GLU A 80 10.23 0.39 10.46
N GLU A 81 9.54 1.49 10.10
CA GLU A 81 9.29 2.62 11.00
C GLU A 81 8.46 2.17 12.21
N GLN A 82 7.45 1.31 12.02
CA GLN A 82 6.63 0.76 13.11
C GLN A 82 7.43 -0.16 14.03
N VAL A 83 8.19 -1.09 13.47
CA VAL A 83 9.06 -2.00 14.22
C VAL A 83 10.12 -1.23 15.00
N GLN A 84 10.60 -0.10 14.47
CA GLN A 84 11.56 0.75 15.17
C GLN A 84 10.95 1.43 16.41
N ILE A 85 9.66 1.76 16.38
CA ILE A 85 8.93 2.44 17.47
C ILE A 85 8.41 1.44 18.51
N TYR A 86 7.75 0.38 18.06
CA TYR A 86 7.02 -0.56 18.93
C TYR A 86 7.76 -1.86 19.20
N GLY A 87 8.88 -2.10 18.50
CA GLY A 87 9.63 -3.34 18.60
C GLY A 87 8.93 -4.52 17.94
N LEU A 88 9.47 -5.71 18.19
CA LEU A 88 8.91 -6.99 17.76
C LEU A 88 8.89 -7.96 18.95
N PRO A 89 8.02 -8.98 18.91
CA PRO A 89 8.06 -10.07 19.88
C PRO A 89 9.46 -10.70 20.00
N GLN A 90 9.79 -11.22 21.18
CA GLN A 90 11.08 -11.88 21.38
C GLN A 90 11.17 -13.16 20.54
N GLY A 91 12.32 -13.39 19.89
CA GLY A 91 12.60 -14.62 19.15
C GLY A 91 12.18 -14.61 17.68
N VAL A 92 11.59 -13.52 17.17
CA VAL A 92 11.38 -13.35 15.73
C VAL A 92 12.49 -12.52 15.09
N ASN A 93 12.84 -12.88 13.85
CA ASN A 93 13.84 -12.14 13.08
C ASN A 93 13.19 -10.91 12.42
N ARG A 94 13.72 -9.72 12.72
CA ARG A 94 13.21 -8.44 12.20
C ARG A 94 13.04 -8.42 10.69
N GLU A 95 14.09 -8.78 9.95
CA GLU A 95 14.10 -8.69 8.50
C GLU A 95 13.06 -9.63 7.89
N ILE A 96 13.00 -10.87 8.37
CA ILE A 96 12.02 -11.87 7.92
C ILE A 96 10.59 -11.37 8.21
N THR A 97 10.35 -10.82 9.40
CA THR A 97 9.03 -10.30 9.78
C THR A 97 8.59 -9.14 8.89
N VAL A 98 9.48 -8.16 8.67
CA VAL A 98 9.20 -7.01 7.79
C VAL A 98 8.84 -7.48 6.38
N GLN A 99 9.62 -8.40 5.82
CA GLN A 99 9.38 -8.93 4.47
C GLN A 99 8.06 -9.71 4.39
N PHE A 100 7.77 -10.56 5.37
CA PHE A 100 6.54 -11.35 5.43
C PHE A 100 5.30 -10.45 5.45
N VAL A 101 5.30 -9.47 6.36
CA VAL A 101 4.17 -8.55 6.53
C VAL A 101 3.99 -7.69 5.29
N ALA A 102 5.08 -7.17 4.71
CA ALA A 102 5.00 -6.38 3.48
C ALA A 102 4.44 -7.17 2.30
N ALA A 103 4.88 -8.42 2.13
CA ALA A 103 4.36 -9.30 1.09
C ALA A 103 2.86 -9.58 1.27
N ALA A 104 2.41 -9.81 2.51
CA ALA A 104 1.01 -10.05 2.83
C ALA A 104 0.13 -8.83 2.50
N ILE A 105 0.52 -7.64 2.96
CA ILE A 105 -0.23 -6.40 2.68
C ILE A 105 -0.26 -6.10 1.18
N THR A 106 0.90 -6.19 0.51
CA THR A 106 0.99 -5.94 -0.94
C THR A 106 0.06 -6.87 -1.72
N GLY A 107 0.07 -8.17 -1.39
CA GLY A 107 -0.79 -9.14 -2.05
C GLY A 107 -2.28 -8.91 -1.78
N LEU A 108 -2.65 -8.50 -0.56
CA LEU A 108 -4.03 -8.19 -0.20
C LEU A 108 -4.56 -6.96 -0.98
N VAL A 109 -3.78 -5.88 -1.03
CA VAL A 109 -4.15 -4.65 -1.74
C VAL A 109 -4.26 -4.91 -3.25
N GLU A 110 -3.29 -5.61 -3.82
CA GLU A 110 -3.32 -6.00 -5.23
C GLU A 110 -4.56 -6.84 -5.55
N TRP A 111 -4.84 -7.88 -4.76
CA TRP A 111 -6.01 -8.72 -4.95
C TRP A 111 -7.29 -7.89 -4.92
N TRP A 112 -7.42 -7.01 -3.92
CA TRP A 112 -8.60 -6.16 -3.75
C TRP A 112 -8.82 -5.27 -4.98
N ILE A 113 -7.79 -4.59 -5.48
CA ILE A 113 -7.90 -3.71 -6.65
C ILE A 113 -8.19 -4.50 -7.94
N VAL A 114 -7.45 -5.58 -8.20
CA VAL A 114 -7.57 -6.38 -9.43
C VAL A 114 -8.94 -7.07 -9.54
N HIS A 115 -9.61 -7.33 -8.41
CA HIS A 115 -10.95 -7.93 -8.37
C HIS A 115 -12.06 -6.88 -8.25
N SER A 116 -11.79 -5.64 -8.70
CA SER A 116 -12.76 -4.53 -8.69
C SER A 116 -13.28 -4.19 -7.29
N MET A 117 -12.43 -4.32 -6.27
CA MET A 117 -12.68 -3.92 -4.88
C MET A 117 -13.97 -4.54 -4.32
N PRO A 118 -13.99 -5.87 -4.13
CA PRO A 118 -15.21 -6.60 -3.75
C PRO A 118 -15.74 -6.28 -2.34
N TYR A 119 -14.97 -5.55 -1.54
CA TYR A 119 -15.31 -5.11 -0.19
C TYR A 119 -15.05 -3.60 -0.04
N PRO A 120 -15.82 -2.89 0.80
CA PRO A 120 -15.60 -1.47 1.03
C PRO A 120 -14.29 -1.22 1.82
N PRO A 121 -13.69 -0.01 1.70
CA PRO A 121 -12.47 0.38 2.41
C PRO A 121 -12.47 0.05 3.90
N GLU A 122 -13.57 0.32 4.61
CA GLU A 122 -13.69 0.13 6.05
C GLU A 122 -13.55 -1.35 6.45
N GLU A 123 -14.14 -2.25 5.66
CA GLU A 123 -14.02 -3.68 5.94
C GLU A 123 -12.61 -4.18 5.62
N MET A 124 -11.97 -3.67 4.56
CA MET A 124 -10.59 -4.02 4.25
C MET A 124 -9.61 -3.60 5.35
N VAL A 125 -9.75 -2.37 5.86
CA VAL A 125 -8.95 -1.85 6.97
C VAL A 125 -9.13 -2.70 8.21
N LYS A 126 -10.38 -2.96 8.60
CA LYS A 126 -10.71 -3.78 9.76
C LYS A 126 -10.12 -5.19 9.66
N GLN A 127 -10.27 -5.85 8.52
CA GLN A 127 -9.72 -7.19 8.31
C GLN A 127 -8.18 -7.18 8.33
N LEU A 128 -7.57 -6.17 7.70
CA LEU A 128 -6.12 -6.03 7.70
C LEU A 128 -5.57 -5.83 9.12
N VAL A 129 -6.14 -4.92 9.90
CA VAL A 129 -5.74 -4.69 11.30
C VAL A 129 -5.86 -5.97 12.12
N MET A 130 -7.01 -6.65 12.06
CA MET A 130 -7.22 -7.92 12.76
C MET A 130 -6.19 -8.99 12.39
N LEU A 131 -5.82 -9.08 11.10
CA LEU A 131 -4.79 -10.02 10.63
C LEU A 131 -3.40 -9.63 11.12
N LEU A 132 -3.07 -8.34 11.14
CA LEU A 132 -1.78 -7.85 11.63
C LEU A 132 -1.62 -8.06 13.13
N GLU A 133 -2.62 -7.71 13.94
CA GLU A 133 -2.58 -7.89 15.41
C GLU A 133 -2.34 -9.35 15.82
N LYS A 134 -2.89 -10.29 15.05
CA LYS A 134 -2.71 -11.72 15.31
C LYS A 134 -1.26 -12.21 15.11
N HIS A 135 -0.50 -11.55 14.24
CA HIS A 135 0.86 -11.96 13.86
C HIS A 135 1.95 -11.02 14.38
N LEU A 136 1.58 -9.78 14.73
CA LEU A 136 2.41 -8.73 15.30
C LEU A 136 1.71 -8.16 16.54
N PRO A 137 1.54 -8.95 17.62
CA PRO A 137 0.95 -8.42 18.83
C PRO A 137 1.80 -7.24 19.30
N ALA A 138 1.18 -6.06 19.42
CA ALA A 138 1.82 -4.89 19.96
C ALA A 138 2.47 -5.27 21.29
N VAL A 139 3.76 -4.97 21.44
CA VAL A 139 4.43 -5.11 22.72
C VAL A 139 3.75 -4.11 23.65
N SER A 140 2.95 -4.64 24.57
CA SER A 140 2.29 -3.92 25.66
C SER A 140 3.30 -3.21 26.55
#